data_AF-A0A9E5WPL0-F1
#
_entry.id   AF-A0A9E5WPL0-F1
#
_cell.length_a   1.000
_cell.length_b   1.000
_cell.length_c   1.000
_cell.angle_alpha   90.00
_cell.angle_beta   90.00
_cell.angle_gamma   90.00
#
_symmetry.space_group_name_H-M   'P 1'
#
loop_
_entity.id
_entity.type
_entity.pdbx_description
1 polymer ?
#
loop_
_entity_poly.entity_id
_entity_poly.type
_entity_poly.pdbx_seq_one_letter_code
_entity_poly.pdbx_strand_id
1 'polypeptide(L)'
;MRYVAKNGTVLDPERSERKWDEGTRWDGRNHISLATASQWEHEVLHLGRSGVWWIEHWSQWQGSTPSGRVVSARDACRWLLANDYDPDGEDFPDELAEFVDQLIA
;
A
#
# COMPACT_ATOMS: atom_id res chain seq x y z
N MET A 1 -12.96 3.59 9.19
CA MET A 1 -12.25 4.71 9.84
C MET A 1 -11.86 5.70 8.75
N ARG A 2 -11.89 7.01 8.97
CA ARG A 2 -11.48 8.01 7.95
C ARG A 2 -10.20 8.71 8.38
N TYR A 3 -9.31 8.94 7.45
CA TYR A 3 -8.08 9.71 7.64
C TYR A 3 -8.16 11.03 6.91
N VAL A 4 -7.46 12.04 7.42
CA VAL A 4 -7.27 13.30 6.71
C VAL A 4 -5.78 13.42 6.43
N ALA A 5 -5.42 13.35 5.15
CA ALA A 5 -4.04 13.52 4.73
C ALA A 5 -3.57 14.96 5.00
N LYS A 6 -2.25 15.17 5.01
CA LYS A 6 -1.65 16.50 5.26
C LYS A 6 -2.14 17.60 4.32
N ASN A 7 -2.57 17.24 3.12
CA ASN A 7 -3.12 18.15 2.10
C ASN A 7 -4.63 18.39 2.24
N GLY A 8 -5.28 17.88 3.29
CA GLY A 8 -6.72 18.00 3.54
C GLY A 8 -7.59 16.97 2.80
N THR A 9 -7.00 16.07 2.01
CA THR A 9 -7.75 15.00 1.34
C THR A 9 -8.31 14.01 2.37
N VAL A 10 -9.60 13.72 2.28
CA VAL A 10 -10.24 12.68 3.08
C VAL A 10 -9.95 11.32 2.45
N LEU A 11 -9.29 10.46 3.20
CA LEU A 11 -8.98 9.08 2.83
C LEU A 11 -9.92 8.15 3.58
N ASP A 12 -10.68 7.35 2.84
CA ASP A 12 -11.71 6.49 3.39
C ASP A 12 -11.55 5.08 2.79
N PRO A 13 -10.99 4.11 3.54
CA PRO A 13 -10.80 2.73 3.09
C PRO A 13 -12.08 2.08 2.57
N GLU A 14 -13.25 2.43 3.14
CA GLU A 14 -14.54 1.87 2.75
C GLU A 14 -15.06 2.43 1.42
N ARG A 15 -14.45 3.53 0.96
CA ARG A 15 -14.77 4.18 -0.31
C ARG A 15 -13.68 3.99 -1.36
N SER A 16 -12.61 3.26 -1.04
CA SER A 16 -11.60 2.86 -2.02
C SER A 16 -12.26 2.05 -3.13
N GLU A 17 -11.82 2.28 -4.36
CA GLU A 17 -12.21 1.51 -5.52
C GLU A 17 -11.53 0.14 -5.52
N ARG A 18 -10.23 0.14 -5.23
CA ARG A 18 -9.40 -1.06 -5.09
C ARG A 18 -8.48 -0.91 -3.88
N LYS A 19 -8.06 -2.05 -3.33
CA LYS A 19 -7.07 -2.13 -2.26
C LYS A 19 -6.19 -3.35 -2.46
N TRP A 20 -4.96 -3.26 -1.98
CA TRP A 20 -3.96 -4.32 -2.03
C TRP A 20 -3.38 -4.51 -0.64
N ASP A 21 -3.50 -5.73 -0.14
CA ASP A 21 -2.93 -6.11 1.14
C ASP A 21 -1.43 -6.34 0.97
N GLU A 22 -0.66 -6.07 2.03
CA GLU A 22 0.78 -6.34 2.00
C GLU A 22 1.08 -7.83 1.85
N GLY A 23 2.20 -8.11 1.18
CA GLY A 23 2.81 -9.42 1.24
C GLY A 23 3.49 -9.62 2.59
N THR A 24 3.54 -10.86 3.06
CA THR A 24 4.32 -11.22 4.26
C THR A 24 5.21 -12.41 3.97
N ARG A 25 6.38 -12.44 4.59
CA ARG A 25 7.31 -13.58 4.51
C ARG A 25 7.55 -14.20 5.88
N TRP A 26 7.67 -15.52 5.93
CA TRP A 26 8.04 -16.23 7.15
C TRP A 26 9.56 -16.19 7.35
N ASP A 27 10.03 -15.70 8.51
CA ASP A 27 11.47 -15.61 8.83
C ASP A 27 11.99 -16.78 9.70
N GLY A 28 11.14 -17.78 9.96
CA GLY A 28 11.42 -18.88 10.88
C GLY A 28 10.76 -18.71 12.25
N ARG A 29 10.22 -17.52 12.57
CA ARG A 29 9.54 -17.24 13.85
C ARG A 29 8.25 -16.44 13.70
N ASN A 30 8.24 -15.45 12.79
CA ASN A 30 7.12 -14.55 12.58
C ASN A 30 6.86 -14.32 11.09
N HIS A 31 5.66 -13.82 10.78
CA HIS A 31 5.37 -13.24 9.48
C HIS A 31 5.83 -11.78 9.49
N ILE A 32 6.72 -11.44 8.57
CA ILE A 32 7.29 -10.11 8.42
C ILE A 32 6.65 -9.45 7.20
N SER A 33 6.08 -8.26 7.38
CA SER A 33 5.59 -7.42 6.29
C SER A 33 6.71 -7.14 5.29
N LEU A 34 6.44 -7.33 4.00
CA LEU A 34 7.35 -6.95 2.93
C LEU A 34 7.41 -5.42 2.77
N ALA A 35 6.29 -4.72 3.01
CA ALA A 35 6.21 -3.27 2.92
C ALA A 35 7.04 -2.54 4.00
N THR A 36 6.98 -3.01 5.25
CA THR A 36 7.58 -2.31 6.40
C THR A 36 8.82 -2.99 6.97
N ALA A 37 9.12 -4.22 6.53
CA ALA A 37 10.11 -5.11 7.13
C ALA A 37 9.90 -5.35 8.64
N SER A 38 8.66 -5.19 9.12
CA SER A 38 8.26 -5.34 10.52
C SER A 38 7.27 -6.48 10.68
N GLN A 39 7.26 -7.10 11.86
CA GLN A 39 6.23 -8.07 12.24
C GLN A 39 4.98 -7.40 12.88
N TRP A 40 5.07 -6.10 13.17
CA TRP A 40 4.05 -5.37 13.93
C TRP A 40 3.46 -4.19 13.17
N GLU A 41 4.21 -3.64 12.20
CA GLU A 41 3.78 -2.52 11.37
C GLU A 41 3.29 -3.06 10.04
N HIS A 42 2.12 -2.64 9.63
CA HIS A 42 1.43 -3.14 8.46
C HIS A 42 1.03 -1.98 7.57
N GLU A 43 1.08 -2.20 6.26
CA GLU A 43 0.57 -1.26 5.28
C GLU A 43 -0.49 -1.90 4.38
N VAL A 44 -1.44 -1.08 3.92
CA VAL A 44 -2.41 -1.43 2.88
C VAL A 44 -2.42 -0.31 1.86
N LEU A 45 -2.25 -0.66 0.58
CA LEU A 45 -2.35 0.31 -0.51
C LEU A 45 -3.81 0.40 -0.97
N HIS A 46 -4.26 1.62 -1.23
CA HIS A 46 -5.62 1.92 -1.67
C HIS A 46 -5.60 2.82 -2.91
N LEU A 47 -6.53 2.56 -3.82
CA LEU A 47 -6.89 3.44 -4.91
C LEU A 47 -8.29 4.01 -4.63
N GLY A 48 -8.38 5.32 -4.41
CA GLY A 48 -9.67 6.00 -4.28
C GLY A 48 -10.35 6.18 -5.64
N ARG A 49 -11.69 6.24 -5.65
CA ARG A 49 -12.51 6.45 -6.87
C ARG A 49 -12.18 7.71 -7.68
N SER A 50 -11.44 8.65 -7.11
CA SER A 50 -10.97 9.86 -7.78
C SER A 50 -9.59 9.68 -8.43
N GLY A 51 -9.06 8.45 -8.49
CA GLY A 51 -7.70 8.16 -8.97
C GLY A 51 -6.59 8.50 -7.97
N VAL A 52 -6.93 8.68 -6.68
CA VAL A 52 -5.94 9.05 -5.65
C VAL A 52 -5.41 7.79 -4.99
N TRP A 53 -4.10 7.58 -5.14
CA TRP A 53 -3.36 6.53 -4.45
C TRP A 53 -3.00 6.94 -3.03
N TRP A 54 -3.17 6.05 -2.07
CA TRP A 54 -2.79 6.30 -0.69
C TRP A 54 -2.48 5.01 0.06
N ILE A 55 -1.62 5.11 1.08
CA ILE A 55 -1.24 4.00 1.95
C ILE A 55 -1.84 4.23 3.33
N GLU A 56 -2.54 3.22 3.81
CA GLU A 56 -2.93 3.08 5.21
C GLU A 56 -1.80 2.37 5.94
N HIS A 57 -1.35 2.94 7.05
CA HIS A 57 -0.36 2.37 7.94
C HIS A 57 -0.99 2.14 9.30
N TRP A 58 -0.85 0.94 9.83
CA TRP A 58 -1.35 0.57 11.15
C TRP A 58 -0.39 -0.38 11.85
N SER A 59 -0.56 -0.51 13.16
CA SER A 59 0.36 -1.28 14.01
C SER A 59 -0.43 -2.12 15.01
N GLN A 60 0.08 -3.31 15.30
CA GLN A 60 -0.47 -4.18 16.35
C GLN A 60 -0.10 -3.71 17.77
N TRP A 61 0.83 -2.77 17.90
CA TRP A 61 1.21 -2.23 19.21
C TRP A 61 0.06 -1.46 19.86
N GLN A 62 -0.21 -1.80 21.12
CA GLN A 62 -1.24 -1.11 21.90
C GLN A 62 -0.91 0.38 22.03
N GLY A 63 -1.86 1.23 21.65
CA GLY A 63 -1.69 2.69 21.67
C GLY A 63 -1.21 3.29 20.36
N SER A 64 -0.85 2.48 19.36
CA SER A 64 -0.59 2.98 18.01
C SER A 64 -1.86 3.51 17.35
N THR A 65 -1.75 4.66 16.67
CA THR A 65 -2.85 5.26 15.91
C THR A 65 -2.63 5.01 14.42
N PRO A 66 -3.57 4.34 13.73
CA PRO A 66 -3.50 4.18 12.28
C PRO A 66 -3.45 5.54 11.57
N SER A 67 -2.76 5.61 10.44
CA SER A 67 -2.60 6.82 9.66
C SER A 67 -2.69 6.56 8.16
N GLY A 68 -3.06 7.56 7.38
CA GLY A 68 -3.12 7.50 5.93
C GLY A 68 -2.21 8.54 5.29
N ARG A 69 -1.49 8.18 4.23
CA ARG A 69 -0.69 9.11 3.41
C ARG A 69 -1.00 8.96 1.93
N VAL A 70 -1.21 10.08 1.24
CA VAL A 70 -1.32 10.09 -0.23
C VAL A 70 0.05 9.78 -0.83
N VAL A 71 0.05 8.99 -1.89
CA VAL A 71 1.26 8.60 -2.63
C VAL A 71 1.07 8.85 -4.12
N SER A 72 2.17 8.94 -4.86
CA SER A 72 2.10 9.01 -6.32
C SER A 72 1.80 7.63 -6.92
N ALA A 73 1.33 7.59 -8.17
CA ALA A 73 1.17 6.33 -8.91
C ALA A 73 2.50 5.55 -9.00
N ARG A 74 3.62 6.25 -9.19
CA ARG A 74 4.96 5.65 -9.17
C ARG A 74 5.30 5.01 -7.82
N ASP A 75 4.98 5.68 -6.72
CA ASP A 75 5.21 5.13 -5.37
C ASP A 75 4.28 3.95 -5.07
N ALA A 76 3.03 3.99 -5.56
CA ALA A 76 2.11 2.86 -5.51
C ALA A 76 2.64 1.65 -6.28
N CYS A 77 3.15 1.87 -7.50
CA CYS A 77 3.82 0.84 -8.29
C CYS A 77 5.01 0.23 -7.54
N ARG A 78 5.86 1.07 -6.96
CA ARG A 78 7.00 0.61 -6.15
C ARG A 78 6.54 -0.23 -4.97
N TRP A 79 5.46 0.17 -4.30
CA TRP A 79 4.90 -0.57 -3.17
C TRP A 79 4.38 -1.94 -3.59
N LEU A 80 3.66 -2.04 -4.72
CA LEU A 80 3.16 -3.31 -5.24
C LEU A 80 4.30 -4.28 -5.56
N LEU A 81 5.33 -3.80 -6.28
CA LEU A 81 6.51 -4.61 -6.60
C LEU A 81 7.27 -5.06 -5.34
N ALA A 82 7.36 -4.19 -4.33
CA ALA A 82 7.99 -4.55 -3.05
C ALA A 82 7.19 -5.59 -2.25
N ASN A 83 5.90 -5.76 -2.56
CA ASN A 83 5.00 -6.73 -1.93
C ASN A 83 4.76 -7.98 -2.80
N ASP A 84 5.65 -8.24 -3.76
CA ASP A 84 5.62 -9.40 -4.66
C ASP A 84 4.34 -9.49 -5.53
N TYR A 85 3.69 -8.37 -5.82
CA TYR A 85 2.64 -8.35 -6.84
C TYR A 85 3.27 -8.46 -8.24
N ASP A 86 2.79 -9.45 -9.00
CA ASP A 86 3.24 -9.71 -10.37
C ASP A 86 2.77 -8.60 -11.30
N PRO A 87 3.67 -7.84 -11.96
CA PRO A 87 3.29 -6.78 -12.90
C PRO A 87 2.51 -7.29 -14.12
N ASP A 88 2.64 -8.57 -14.48
CA ASP A 88 1.89 -9.20 -15.57
C ASP A 88 0.60 -9.90 -15.07
N GLY A 89 0.31 -9.82 -13.77
CA GLY A 89 -0.84 -10.46 -13.13
C GLY A 89 -2.13 -9.63 -13.15
N GLU A 90 -3.29 -10.30 -13.04
CA GLU A 90 -4.63 -9.66 -13.07
C GLU A 90 -4.84 -8.64 -11.93
N ASP A 91 -4.14 -8.82 -10.81
CA ASP A 91 -4.25 -7.93 -9.65
C ASP A 91 -3.42 -6.65 -9.80
N PHE A 92 -2.52 -6.57 -10.78
CA PHE A 92 -1.70 -5.38 -11.02
C PHE A 92 -2.47 -4.35 -11.86
N PRO A 93 -2.46 -3.05 -11.50
CA PRO A 93 -3.14 -2.03 -12.29
C PRO A 93 -2.41 -1.73 -13.61
N ASP A 94 -3.12 -1.83 -14.73
CA ASP A 94 -2.59 -1.52 -16.08
C ASP A 94 -1.99 -0.11 -16.18
N GLU A 95 -2.59 0.87 -15.49
CA GLU A 95 -2.12 2.26 -15.43
C GLU A 95 -0.73 2.43 -14.79
N LEU A 96 -0.24 1.40 -14.09
CA LEU A 96 1.07 1.42 -13.45
C LEU A 96 2.16 0.76 -14.29
N ALA A 97 1.81 0.10 -15.41
CA ALA A 97 2.76 -0.62 -16.26
C ALA A 97 3.92 0.27 -16.73
N GLU A 98 3.66 1.55 -17.05
CA GLU A 98 4.71 2.50 -17.46
C GLU A 98 5.77 2.76 -16.39
N PHE A 99 5.43 2.58 -15.11
CA PHE A 99 6.35 2.79 -14.00
C PHE A 99 7.16 1.53 -13.69
N VAL A 100 6.67 0.34 -14.06
CA VAL A 100 7.38 -0.93 -13.88
C VAL A 100 8.70 -0.90 -14.65
N ASP A 101 8.65 -0.56 -15.94
CA ASP A 101 9.84 -0.43 -16.79
C ASP A 101 10.86 0.56 -16.22
N GLN A 102 10.39 1.66 -15.62
CA GLN A 102 11.24 2.70 -15.02
C GLN A 102 11.84 2.29 -13.66
N LEU A 103 11.29 1.28 -13.01
CA LEU A 103 11.70 0.84 -11.67
C LEU A 103 12.55 -0.43 -11.71
N ILE A 104 12.45 -1.24 -12.77
CA ILE A 104 13.20 -2.48 -12.96
C ILE A 104 14.46 -2.29 -13.83
N ALA A 105 14.52 -1.23 -14.65
CA ALA A 105 15.70 -0.86 -15.45
C ALA A 105 16.89 -0.37 -14.62
#